data_AF-A0A1M6UTI1-F1
#
_entry.id   AF-A0A1M6UTI1-F1
#
_cell.length_a   1.000
_cell.length_b   1.000
_cell.length_c   1.000
_cell.angle_alpha   90.00
_cell.angle_beta   90.00
_cell.angle_gamma   90.00
#
_symmetry.space_group_name_H-M   'P 1'
#
loop_
_entity.id
_entity.type
_entity.pdbx_description
1 polymer ?
#
loop_
_entity_poly.entity_id
_entity_poly.type
_entity_poly.pdbx_seq_one_letter_code
_entity_poly.pdbx_strand_id
1 'polypeptide(L)'
;MKILTGCALFVKSGIDISKSFTHNFEDYYLGQIIQGDFDNKMQSEIDEWCSNQSDNKITHLPVDHGASSVLAVINCFNGKWEKEFSANQTKEEPFSDGRVKTVMMMNDEDDDRRLSYAQRSDYSLLFETAKV
;
A
#
# COMPACT_ATOMS: atom_id res chain seq x y z
N MET A 1 -6.71 -12.70 1.41
CA MET A 1 -6.22 -11.48 0.76
C MET A 1 -6.87 -10.28 1.43
N LYS A 2 -6.08 -9.30 1.91
CA LYS A 2 -6.58 -8.04 2.46
C LYS A 2 -6.18 -6.92 1.50
N ILE A 3 -7.15 -6.16 1.03
CA ILE A 3 -6.95 -4.94 0.26
C ILE A 3 -7.53 -3.81 1.11
N LEU A 4 -6.73 -2.82 1.42
CA LEU A 4 -7.18 -1.59 2.05
C LEU A 4 -7.11 -0.48 1.01
N THR A 5 -8.20 0.25 0.86
CA THR A 5 -8.26 1.44 0.02
C THR A 5 -8.89 2.56 0.82
N GLY A 6 -8.36 3.77 0.66
CA GLY A 6 -8.87 4.96 1.32
C GLY A 6 -8.63 6.17 0.44
N CYS A 7 -9.59 7.10 0.45
CA CYS A 7 -9.50 8.37 -0.23
C CYS A 7 -9.98 9.46 0.74
N ALA A 8 -9.17 10.49 0.95
CA ALA A 8 -9.58 11.65 1.76
C ALA A 8 -9.07 12.95 1.16
N LEU A 9 -9.93 13.96 1.21
CA LEU A 9 -9.64 15.33 0.86
C LEU A 9 -9.60 16.16 2.15
N PHE A 10 -8.41 16.60 2.52
CA PHE A 10 -8.19 17.57 3.58
C PHE A 10 -8.25 18.97 2.99
N VAL A 11 -9.03 19.88 3.57
CA VAL A 11 -9.26 21.22 3.01
C VAL A 11 -9.14 22.27 4.10
N LYS A 12 -8.52 23.39 3.76
CA LYS A 12 -8.38 24.52 4.69
C LYS A 12 -9.74 25.05 5.15
N SER A 13 -9.85 25.38 6.43
CA SER A 13 -11.02 26.06 7.00
C SER A 13 -11.46 27.26 6.16
N GLY A 14 -12.77 27.42 5.97
CA GLY A 14 -13.35 28.56 5.25
C GLY A 14 -13.39 28.43 3.73
N ILE A 15 -12.93 27.32 3.16
CA ILE A 15 -13.16 26.99 1.75
C ILE A 15 -14.51 26.28 1.62
N ASP A 16 -15.43 26.89 0.87
CA ASP A 16 -16.71 26.27 0.52
C ASP A 16 -16.52 25.21 -0.57
N ILE A 17 -16.97 23.99 -0.29
CA ILE A 17 -16.92 22.86 -1.23
C ILE A 17 -18.32 22.68 -1.82
N SER A 18 -18.41 22.60 -3.15
CA SER A 18 -19.70 22.44 -3.81
C SER A 18 -20.35 21.11 -3.43
N LYS A 19 -21.66 21.12 -3.16
CA LYS A 19 -22.42 19.91 -2.79
C LYS A 19 -22.33 18.79 -3.83
N SER A 20 -22.29 19.14 -5.11
CA SER A 20 -22.14 18.16 -6.19
C SER A 20 -20.78 17.47 -6.16
N PHE A 21 -19.70 18.21 -5.85
CA PHE A 21 -18.39 17.61 -5.64
C PHE A 21 -18.40 16.68 -4.43
N THR A 22 -18.89 17.13 -3.26
CA THR A 22 -18.97 16.31 -2.05
C THR A 22 -19.72 15.00 -2.30
N HIS A 23 -20.89 15.09 -2.93
CA HIS A 23 -21.71 13.92 -3.24
C HIS A 23 -20.98 12.95 -4.19
N ASN A 24 -20.38 13.45 -5.28
CA ASN A 24 -19.65 12.59 -6.20
C ASN A 24 -18.40 11.97 -5.56
N PHE A 25 -17.72 12.71 -4.67
CA PHE A 25 -16.51 12.24 -4.00
C PHE A 25 -16.84 11.13 -2.99
N GLU A 26 -17.91 11.29 -2.22
CA GLU A 26 -18.39 10.28 -1.29
C GLU A 26 -18.94 9.04 -2.03
N ASP A 27 -19.79 9.23 -3.04
CA ASP A 27 -20.50 8.13 -3.68
C ASP A 27 -19.62 7.27 -4.61
N TYR A 28 -18.75 7.92 -5.39
CA TYR A 28 -17.94 7.20 -6.40
C TYR A 28 -16.55 6.79 -5.89
N TYR A 29 -16.01 7.51 -4.91
CA TYR A 29 -14.66 7.27 -4.41
C TYR A 29 -14.63 6.83 -2.95
N LEU A 30 -15.80 6.73 -2.28
CA LEU A 30 -15.89 6.51 -0.83
C LEU A 30 -15.02 7.52 -0.06
N GLY A 31 -14.92 8.72 -0.63
CA GLY A 31 -13.99 9.75 -0.20
C GLY A 31 -14.47 10.47 1.04
N GLN A 32 -13.56 10.74 1.97
CA GLN A 32 -13.84 11.52 3.17
C GLN A 32 -13.38 12.96 3.00
N ILE A 33 -14.19 13.94 3.40
CA ILE A 33 -13.78 15.35 3.40
C ILE A 33 -13.54 15.79 4.84
N ILE A 34 -12.34 16.31 5.12
CA ILE A 34 -11.93 16.77 6.44
C ILE A 34 -11.51 18.23 6.32
N GLN A 35 -12.12 19.11 7.11
CA GLN A 35 -11.83 20.53 7.10
C GLN A 35 -11.07 20.97 8.36
N GLY A 36 -10.03 21.78 8.17
CA GLY A 36 -9.24 22.38 9.24
C GLY A 36 -8.05 23.16 8.69
N ASP A 37 -7.39 23.96 9.51
CA ASP A 37 -6.19 24.68 9.09
C ASP A 37 -4.99 23.74 9.03
N PHE A 38 -4.12 23.89 8.02
CA PHE A 38 -2.92 23.07 7.85
C PHE A 38 -1.83 23.45 8.86
N ASP A 39 -2.06 23.06 10.10
CA ASP A 39 -1.16 23.20 11.23
C ASP A 39 -0.73 21.80 11.76
N ASN A 40 -0.07 21.77 12.91
CA ASN A 40 0.38 20.52 13.54
C ASN A 40 -0.78 19.59 13.92
N LYS A 41 -1.97 20.13 14.19
CA LYS A 41 -3.15 19.33 14.48
C LYS A 41 -3.64 18.63 13.21
N MET A 42 -3.75 19.36 12.11
CA MET A 42 -4.12 18.76 10.82
C MET A 42 -3.08 17.75 10.33
N GLN A 43 -1.79 18.03 10.51
CA GLN A 43 -0.73 17.05 10.23
C GLN A 43 -0.94 15.76 11.04
N SER A 44 -1.32 15.87 12.32
CA SER A 44 -1.59 14.70 13.17
C SER A 44 -2.84 13.93 12.72
N GLU A 45 -3.90 14.63 12.30
CA GLU A 45 -5.12 14.01 11.75
C GLU A 45 -4.84 13.28 10.42
N ILE A 46 -3.99 13.86 9.55
CA ILE A 46 -3.55 13.24 8.30
C ILE A 46 -2.72 11.98 8.57
N ASP A 47 -1.78 12.05 9.52
CA ASP A 47 -0.93 10.92 9.89
C ASP A 47 -1.75 9.78 10.50
N GLU A 48 -2.69 10.10 11.40
CA GLU A 48 -3.61 9.12 11.98
C GLU A 48 -4.49 8.48 10.90
N TRP A 49 -5.06 9.29 10.00
CA TRP A 49 -5.85 8.78 8.89
C TRP A 49 -5.02 7.85 8.00
N CYS A 50 -3.80 8.25 7.62
CA CYS A 50 -2.90 7.44 6.80
C CYS A 50 -2.56 6.12 7.50
N SER A 51 -2.27 6.16 8.80
CA SER A 51 -1.94 4.98 9.58
C SER A 51 -3.12 3.99 9.61
N ASN A 52 -4.33 4.50 9.85
CA ASN A 52 -5.54 3.71 9.89
C ASN A 52 -5.86 3.07 8.52
N GLN A 53 -5.73 3.81 7.43
CA GLN A 53 -6.00 3.30 6.08
C GLN A 53 -4.93 2.33 5.56
N SER A 54 -3.73 2.34 6.16
CA SER A 54 -2.58 1.57 5.68
C SER A 54 -2.17 0.43 6.60
N ASP A 55 -2.97 0.07 7.61
CA ASP A 55 -2.59 -0.95 8.61
C ASP A 55 -1.27 -0.60 9.32
N ASN A 56 -1.09 0.69 9.62
CA ASN A 56 0.10 1.30 10.22
C ASN A 56 1.38 1.17 9.37
N LYS A 57 1.25 0.99 8.04
CA LYS A 57 2.41 0.95 7.12
C LYS A 57 2.85 2.34 6.67
N ILE A 58 1.93 3.30 6.64
CA ILE A 58 2.17 4.71 6.33
C ILE A 58 1.75 5.50 7.56
N THR A 59 2.70 5.79 8.44
CA THR A 59 2.44 6.46 9.72
C THR A 59 2.69 7.96 9.66
N HIS A 60 3.24 8.47 8.56
CA HIS A 60 3.51 9.89 8.37
C HIS A 60 3.39 10.28 6.90
N LEU A 61 2.59 11.30 6.60
CA LEU A 61 2.47 11.92 5.29
C LEU A 61 2.67 13.42 5.43
N PRO A 62 3.89 13.95 5.21
CA PRO A 62 4.17 15.36 5.43
C PRO A 62 3.38 16.24 4.47
N VAL A 63 2.72 17.28 5.01
CA VAL A 63 2.00 18.27 4.24
C VAL A 63 2.54 19.69 4.47
N ASP A 64 2.44 20.52 3.44
CA ASP A 64 2.81 21.93 3.52
C ASP A 64 1.76 22.70 4.36
N HIS A 65 2.22 23.46 5.36
CA HIS A 65 1.35 24.32 6.17
C HIS A 65 0.74 25.47 5.34
N GLY A 66 1.33 25.80 4.18
CA GLY A 66 0.78 26.73 3.20
C GLY A 66 -0.31 26.14 2.31
N ALA A 67 -0.62 24.84 2.42
CA ALA A 67 -1.61 24.19 1.59
C ALA A 67 -3.02 24.76 1.82
N SER A 68 -3.81 24.81 0.75
CA SER A 68 -5.26 25.05 0.81
C SER A 68 -6.06 23.76 0.77
N SER A 69 -5.48 22.68 0.25
CA SER A 69 -6.10 21.36 0.14
C SER A 69 -5.05 20.27 -0.12
N VAL A 70 -5.30 19.05 0.37
CA VAL A 70 -4.50 17.85 0.11
C VAL A 70 -5.44 16.68 -0.16
N LEU A 71 -5.25 16.00 -1.30
CA LEU A 71 -5.92 14.74 -1.62
C LEU A 71 -4.98 13.58 -1.30
N ALA A 72 -5.36 12.74 -0.35
CA ALA A 72 -4.63 11.52 0.00
C ALA A 72 -5.38 10.30 -0.54
N VAL A 73 -4.67 9.44 -1.28
CA VAL A 73 -5.19 8.17 -1.81
C VAL A 73 -4.27 7.05 -1.37
N ILE A 74 -4.78 6.10 -0.61
CA ILE A 74 -4.05 4.95 -0.09
C ILE A 74 -4.60 3.69 -0.73
N ASN A 75 -3.69 2.86 -1.24
CA ASN A 75 -3.98 1.51 -1.72
C ASN A 75 -2.93 0.56 -1.15
N CYS A 76 -3.33 -0.29 -0.20
CA CYS A 76 -2.45 -1.27 0.43
C CYS A 76 -2.91 -2.69 0.13
N PHE A 77 -1.98 -3.50 -0.38
CA PHE A 77 -2.21 -4.91 -0.67
C PHE A 77 -1.45 -5.79 0.32
N ASN A 78 -2.16 -6.71 0.97
CA ASN A 78 -1.58 -7.75 1.80
C ASN A 78 -2.13 -9.11 1.37
N GLY A 79 -1.37 -9.76 0.50
CA GLY A 79 -1.62 -11.11 0.00
C GLY A 79 -1.08 -12.18 0.93
N LYS A 80 -1.69 -13.36 0.88
CA LYS A 80 -1.10 -14.60 1.39
C LYS A 80 -0.87 -15.52 0.22
N TRP A 81 0.24 -16.25 0.24
CA TRP A 81 0.47 -17.35 -0.69
C TRP A 81 -0.61 -18.42 -0.50
N GLU A 82 -0.99 -19.15 -1.55
CA GLU A 82 -1.86 -20.32 -1.38
C GLU A 82 -1.13 -21.40 -0.55
N LYS A 83 0.19 -21.51 -0.78
CA LYS A 83 1.12 -22.29 0.02
C LYS A 83 2.23 -21.40 0.58
N GLU A 84 2.20 -21.17 1.88
CA GLU A 84 3.20 -20.32 2.56
C GLU A 84 4.57 -21.02 2.62
N PHE A 85 5.64 -20.24 2.50
CA PHE A 85 7.00 -20.72 2.72
C PHE A 85 7.21 -21.10 4.19
N SER A 86 7.91 -22.20 4.44
CA SER A 86 8.30 -22.57 5.79
C SER A 86 9.40 -21.63 6.30
N ALA A 87 9.16 -20.92 7.40
CA ALA A 87 10.16 -20.02 8.00
C ALA A 87 11.45 -20.75 8.40
N ASN A 88 11.38 -22.06 8.69
CA ASN A 88 12.53 -22.89 9.04
C ASN A 88 13.44 -23.20 7.83
N GLN A 89 12.93 -23.04 6.60
CA GLN A 89 13.73 -23.20 5.38
C GLN A 89 14.33 -21.87 4.91
N THR A 90 13.98 -20.75 5.55
CA THR A 90 14.58 -19.45 5.26
C THR A 90 15.99 -19.37 5.86
N LYS A 91 16.98 -19.05 5.02
CA LYS A 91 18.38 -18.98 5.42
C LYS A 91 19.10 -17.80 4.78
N GLU A 92 20.21 -17.40 5.40
CA GLU A 92 21.10 -16.39 4.83
C GLU A 92 21.73 -16.90 3.52
N GLU A 93 21.49 -16.20 2.42
CA GLU A 93 22.07 -16.52 1.11
C GLU A 93 22.52 -15.23 0.38
N PRO A 94 23.50 -15.31 -0.54
CA PRO A 94 23.92 -14.17 -1.35
C PRO A 94 22.84 -13.73 -2.35
N PHE A 95 22.64 -12.42 -2.48
CA PHE A 95 21.82 -11.76 -3.50
C PHE A 95 22.61 -10.63 -4.17
N SER A 96 22.44 -10.47 -5.49
CA SER A 96 23.19 -9.47 -6.28
C SER A 96 22.26 -8.50 -6.99
N ASP A 97 22.40 -7.21 -6.69
CA ASP A 97 21.76 -6.08 -7.41
C ASP A 97 22.81 -5.19 -8.11
N GLY A 98 23.96 -5.78 -8.46
CA GLY A 98 25.18 -5.06 -8.86
C GLY A 98 26.26 -5.04 -7.78
N ARG A 99 25.89 -5.37 -6.52
CA ARG A 99 26.80 -5.74 -5.43
C ARG A 99 26.24 -6.96 -4.70
N VAL A 100 27.13 -7.78 -4.13
CA VAL A 100 26.72 -8.94 -3.34
C VAL A 100 26.35 -8.50 -1.92
N LYS A 101 25.15 -8.87 -1.48
CA LYS A 101 24.67 -8.71 -0.10
C LYS A 101 24.02 -10.00 0.37
N THR A 102 24.05 -10.24 1.68
CA THR A 102 23.35 -11.38 2.29
C THR A 102 21.89 -11.01 2.57
N VAL A 103 20.96 -11.91 2.26
CA VAL A 103 19.52 -11.76 2.54
C VAL A 103 18.95 -13.05 3.13
N MET A 104 17.83 -12.93 3.85
CA MET A 104 17.05 -14.09 4.29
C MET A 104 16.26 -14.65 3.09
N MET A 105 16.83 -15.64 2.42
CA MET A 105 16.24 -16.24 1.22
C MET A 105 15.25 -17.32 1.62
N MET A 106 13.98 -17.12 1.25
CA MET A 106 12.94 -18.11 1.42
C MET A 106 13.17 -19.29 0.48
N ASN A 107 12.83 -20.50 0.92
CA ASN A 107 12.98 -21.71 0.14
C ASN A 107 11.73 -22.59 0.32
N ASP A 108 11.37 -23.29 -0.75
CA ASP A 108 10.30 -24.27 -0.80
C ASP A 108 10.78 -25.43 -1.66
N GLU A 109 11.01 -26.57 -1.03
CA GLU A 109 11.47 -27.82 -1.66
C GLU A 109 10.32 -28.84 -1.76
N ASP A 110 9.08 -28.41 -1.54
CA ASP A 110 7.93 -29.30 -1.56
C ASP A 110 7.47 -29.58 -3.01
N ASP A 111 7.65 -30.84 -3.43
CA ASP A 111 7.32 -31.37 -4.76
C ASP A 111 5.85 -31.19 -5.18
N ASP A 112 4.93 -30.94 -4.23
CA ASP A 112 3.52 -30.74 -4.53
C ASP A 112 3.18 -29.29 -4.95
N ARG A 113 4.10 -28.33 -4.78
CA ARG A 113 3.86 -26.94 -5.23
C ARG A 113 4.01 -26.82 -6.74
N ARG A 114 2.87 -26.71 -7.43
CA ARG A 114 2.83 -26.43 -8.87
C ARG A 114 2.82 -24.93 -9.13
N LEU A 115 3.96 -24.40 -9.55
CA LEU A 115 4.07 -23.06 -10.11
C LEU A 115 4.15 -23.17 -11.63
N SER A 116 3.58 -22.18 -12.30
CA SER A 116 3.71 -22.08 -13.74
C SER A 116 4.94 -21.24 -14.08
N TYR A 117 5.64 -21.63 -15.15
CA TYR A 117 6.93 -21.08 -15.52
C TYR A 117 7.00 -20.73 -17.01
N ALA A 118 7.65 -19.61 -17.33
CA ALA A 118 7.97 -19.24 -18.70
C ALA A 118 9.39 -18.68 -18.78
N GLN A 119 10.13 -19.03 -19.83
CA GLN A 119 11.50 -18.57 -20.04
C GLN A 119 11.64 -17.82 -21.37
N ARG A 120 12.40 -16.74 -21.36
CA ARG A 120 12.89 -16.01 -22.53
C ARG A 120 14.41 -15.97 -22.50
N SER A 121 15.02 -15.45 -23.56
CA SER A 121 16.48 -15.37 -23.71
C SER A 121 17.18 -14.57 -22.60
N ASP A 122 16.47 -13.63 -22.00
CA ASP A 122 16.99 -12.61 -21.08
C ASP A 122 16.28 -12.59 -19.71
N TYR A 123 15.17 -13.32 -19.55
CA TYR A 123 14.47 -13.41 -18.27
C TYR A 123 13.68 -14.71 -18.10
N SER A 124 13.31 -14.98 -16.85
CA SER A 124 12.41 -16.06 -16.46
C SER A 124 11.23 -15.47 -15.68
N LEU A 125 10.04 -16.05 -15.87
CA LEU A 125 8.81 -15.72 -15.16
C LEU A 125 8.33 -16.93 -14.37
N LEU A 126 7.93 -16.68 -13.13
CA LEU A 126 7.30 -17.65 -12.25
C LEU A 126 5.96 -17.07 -11.81
N PHE A 127 4.89 -17.83 -11.94
CA PHE A 127 3.54 -17.37 -11.61
C PHE A 127 2.77 -18.45 -10.84
N GLU A 128 2.14 -18.02 -9.76
CA GLU A 128 1.20 -18.83 -8.99
C GLU A 128 -0.18 -18.63 -9.61
N THR A 129 -0.71 -19.66 -10.26
CA THR A 129 -2.05 -19.62 -10.84
C THR A 129 -3.06 -19.79 -9.72
N ALA A 130 -3.75 -18.71 -9.36
CA ALA A 130 -4.93 -18.81 -8.50
C ALA A 130 -5.95 -19.73 -9.18
N LYS A 131 -6.42 -20.77 -8.46
CA LYS A 131 -7.59 -21.52 -8.89
C LYS A 131 -8.80 -20.57 -8.82
N VAL A 132 -9.29 -20.16 -9.98
CA VAL A 132 -10.56 -19.42 -10.14
C VAL A 132 -11.71 -20.39 -9.95
#